data_AF-A0A3Y1S5Z7-F1
#
_entry.id   AF-A0A3Y1S5Z7-F1
#
_cell.length_a   1.000
_cell.length_b   1.000
_cell.length_c   1.000
_cell.angle_alpha   90.00
_cell.angle_beta   90.00
_cell.angle_gamma   90.00
#
_symmetry.space_group_name_H-M   'P 1'
#
loop_
_entity.id
_entity.type
_entity.pdbx_description
1 polymer ?
#
loop_
_entity_poly.entity_id
_entity_poly.type
_entity_poly.pdbx_seq_one_letter_code
_entity_poly.pdbx_strand_id
1 'polypeptide(L)'
;MKIRKGDRQYYLNKEGDTFHLVKRVKTFSKSATLGKTKATVKTVADLVFHEEAFDTIDFASDGLRENDKEIVSMMIQEMSEGKNAK
;
A
#
# COMPACT_ATOMS: atom_id res chain seq x y z
N MET A 1 9.43 -2.39 -2.53
CA MET A 1 9.59 -1.56 -1.32
C MET A 1 8.47 -1.85 -0.34
N LYS A 2 8.74 -1.78 0.97
CA LYS A 2 7.76 -2.02 2.02
C LYS A 2 7.81 -0.90 3.07
N ILE A 3 6.66 -0.32 3.39
CA ILE A 3 6.51 0.66 4.49
C ILE A 3 5.45 0.19 5.47
N ARG A 4 5.67 0.47 6.76
CA ARG A 4 4.69 0.26 7.81
C ARG A 4 4.44 1.56 8.57
N LYS A 5 3.17 1.94 8.72
CA LYS A 5 2.71 3.09 9.51
C LYS A 5 1.62 2.64 10.48
N GLY A 6 2.04 2.32 11.70
CA GLY A 6 1.16 1.73 12.72
C GLY A 6 0.55 0.40 12.27
N ASP A 7 -0.77 0.38 12.15
CA ASP A 7 -1.55 -0.77 11.69
C ASP A 7 -1.64 -0.90 10.16
N ARG A 8 -1.12 0.08 9.42
CA ARG A 8 -1.12 0.08 7.95
C ARG A 8 0.21 -0.43 7.41
N GLN A 9 0.15 -1.30 6.40
CA GLN A 9 1.30 -1.84 5.69
C GLN A 9 1.11 -1.62 4.20
N TYR A 10 2.14 -1.11 3.55
CA TYR A 10 2.17 -0.82 2.12
C TYR A 10 3.31 -1.62 1.50
N TYR A 11 3.01 -2.29 0.41
CA TYR A 11 3.96 -2.97 -0.44
C TYR A 11 3.82 -2.33 -1.82
N LEU A 12 4.92 -1.82 -2.35
CA LEU A 12 4.95 -1.24 -3.69
C LEU A 12 6.07 -1.95 -4.45
N ASN A 13 5.75 -2.54 -5.59
CA ASN A 13 6.74 -3.11 -6.50
C ASN A 13 6.67 -2.36 -7.82
N LYS A 14 7.82 -2.13 -8.46
CA LYS A 14 7.91 -1.54 -9.81
C LYS A 14 8.37 -2.62 -10.78
N GLU A 15 7.59 -2.88 -11.81
CA GLU A 15 7.91 -3.79 -12.91
C GLU A 15 7.80 -3.02 -14.23
N GLY A 16 8.94 -2.72 -14.85
CA GLY A 16 9.01 -1.80 -15.99
C GLY A 16 8.42 -0.44 -15.63
N ASP A 17 7.35 -0.07 -16.35
CA ASP A 17 6.61 1.20 -16.20
C ASP A 17 5.33 1.06 -15.36
N THR A 18 5.13 -0.09 -14.73
CA THR A 18 3.98 -0.36 -13.87
C THR A 18 4.39 -0.49 -12.41
N PHE A 19 3.49 -0.06 -11.53
CA PHE A 19 3.57 -0.20 -10.10
C PHE A 19 2.46 -1.13 -9.63
N HIS A 20 2.83 -2.09 -8.78
CA HIS A 20 1.92 -2.95 -8.05
C HIS A 20 1.88 -2.50 -6.59
N LEU A 21 0.75 -1.93 -6.17
CA LEU A 21 0.50 -1.49 -4.81
C LEU A 21 -0.43 -2.46 -4.08
N VAL A 22 0.05 -2.98 -2.95
CA VAL A 22 -0.76 -3.75 -2.02
C VAL A 22 -0.79 -3.05 -0.67
N LYS A 23 -1.99 -2.69 -0.22
CA LYS A 23 -2.23 -2.15 1.12
C LYS A 23 -2.87 -3.22 2.00
N ARG A 24 -2.30 -3.41 3.18
CA ARG A 24 -2.84 -4.29 4.23
C ARG A 24 -3.05 -3.50 5.52
N VAL A 25 -4.08 -3.85 6.27
CA VAL A 25 -4.35 -3.30 7.59
C VAL A 25 -4.41 -4.41 8.63
N LYS A 26 -3.84 -4.14 9.80
CA LYS A 26 -3.98 -4.97 10.98
C LYS A 26 -5.41 -4.86 11.49
N THR A 27 -6.04 -5.99 11.74
CA THR A 27 -7.42 -6.07 12.23
C THR A 27 -7.49 -7.02 13.42
N PHE A 28 -8.37 -6.69 14.37
CA PHE A 28 -8.66 -7.51 15.53
C PHE A 28 -10.18 -7.72 15.57
N SER A 29 -10.66 -8.93 15.31
CA SER A 29 -12.08 -9.22 15.50
C SER A 29 -12.28 -10.69 15.83
N LYS A 30 -13.11 -10.98 16.84
CA LYS A 30 -13.41 -12.36 17.27
C LYS A 30 -13.97 -13.21 16.13
N SER A 31 -14.70 -12.60 15.18
CA SER A 31 -15.25 -13.23 13.97
C SER A 31 -14.18 -13.56 12.93
N ALA A 32 -13.20 -12.67 12.70
CA ALA A 32 -12.08 -12.96 11.78
C ALA A 32 -10.98 -13.85 12.41
N THR A 33 -10.95 -14.00 13.74
CA THR A 33 -9.85 -14.67 14.45
C THR A 33 -10.33 -15.84 15.33
N LEU A 34 -11.39 -16.56 14.93
CA LEU A 34 -11.83 -17.83 15.51
C LEU A 34 -11.86 -17.81 17.06
N GLY A 35 -12.45 -16.76 17.63
CA GLY A 35 -12.62 -16.64 19.09
C GLY A 35 -11.34 -16.33 19.89
N LYS A 36 -10.16 -16.30 19.28
CA LYS A 36 -8.91 -15.83 19.91
C LYS A 36 -8.65 -14.40 19.51
N THR A 37 -8.36 -13.50 20.44
CA THR A 37 -7.98 -12.10 20.14
C THR A 37 -6.54 -12.06 19.58
N LYS A 38 -6.32 -12.61 18.40
CA LYS A 38 -5.02 -12.58 17.72
C LYS A 38 -5.05 -11.50 16.64
N ALA A 39 -4.03 -10.65 16.59
CA ALA A 39 -3.89 -9.74 15.47
C ALA A 39 -3.77 -10.52 14.15
N THR A 40 -4.57 -10.15 13.15
CA THR A 40 -4.39 -10.60 11.78
C THR A 40 -4.18 -9.39 10.86
N VAL A 41 -3.72 -9.62 9.64
CA VAL A 41 -3.60 -8.59 8.60
C VAL A 41 -4.51 -8.95 7.44
N LYS A 42 -5.27 -7.98 6.95
CA LYS A 42 -6.17 -8.13 5.79
C LYS A 42 -5.70 -7.22 4.67
N THR A 43 -5.63 -7.74 3.45
CA THR A 43 -5.47 -6.91 2.25
C THR A 43 -6.73 -6.10 2.02
N VAL A 44 -6.58 -4.79 1.91
CA VAL A 44 -7.69 -3.85 1.71
C VAL A 44 -7.61 -3.15 0.37
N ALA A 45 -6.42 -3.05 -0.23
CA ALA A 45 -6.25 -2.60 -1.60
C ALA A 45 -5.17 -3.45 -2.27
N ASP A 46 -5.39 -3.80 -3.54
CA ASP A 46 -4.47 -4.53 -4.40
C ASP A 46 -4.71 -4.04 -5.83
N LEU A 47 -3.80 -3.20 -6.34
CA LEU A 47 -3.98 -2.53 -7.61
C LEU A 47 -2.66 -2.35 -8.37
N VAL A 48 -2.77 -2.39 -9.69
CA VAL A 48 -1.66 -2.19 -10.63
C VAL A 48 -1.94 -0.94 -11.45
N PHE A 49 -0.96 -0.05 -11.57
CA PHE A 49 -1.12 1.23 -12.26
C PHE A 49 0.20 1.65 -12.94
N HIS A 50 0.09 2.46 -13.98
CA HIS A 50 1.24 3.15 -14.57
C HIS A 50 1.61 4.38 -13.76
N GLU A 51 2.89 4.77 -13.76
CA GLU A 51 3.36 5.97 -13.04
C GLU A 51 2.53 7.23 -13.38
N GLU A 52 2.25 7.42 -14.67
CA GLU A 52 1.46 8.54 -15.19
C GLU A 52 0.00 8.53 -14.71
N ALA A 53 -0.54 7.36 -14.40
CA ALA A 53 -1.91 7.19 -13.94
C ALA A 53 -2.05 7.37 -12.41
N PHE A 54 -0.95 7.58 -11.68
CA PHE A 54 -0.97 7.66 -10.21
C PHE A 54 -1.93 8.74 -9.69
N ASP A 55 -1.94 9.91 -10.32
CA ASP A 55 -2.81 11.01 -9.93
C ASP A 55 -4.30 10.78 -10.24
N THR A 56 -4.61 9.77 -11.06
CA THR A 56 -5.99 9.39 -11.41
C THR A 56 -6.58 8.35 -10.47
N ILE A 57 -5.77 7.77 -9.56
CA ILE A 57 -6.23 6.77 -8.60
C ILE A 57 -7.11 7.46 -7.54
N ASP A 58 -8.30 6.92 -7.32
CA ASP A 58 -9.20 7.39 -6.26
C ASP A 58 -8.77 6.81 -4.90
N PHE A 59 -7.98 7.60 -4.15
CA PHE A 59 -7.54 7.26 -2.79
C PHE A 59 -8.63 7.36 -1.73
N ALA A 60 -9.87 7.74 -2.07
CA ALA A 60 -11.01 7.69 -1.15
C ALA A 60 -11.83 6.39 -1.27
N SER A 61 -11.45 5.49 -2.19
CA SER A 61 -12.17 4.25 -2.49
C SER A 61 -11.32 2.99 -2.23
N ASP A 62 -11.92 1.81 -2.35
CA ASP A 62 -11.25 0.49 -2.36
C ASP A 62 -10.22 0.27 -1.24
N GLY A 63 -10.58 0.68 -0.02
CA GLY A 63 -9.76 0.46 1.18
C GLY A 63 -8.53 1.36 1.29
N LEU A 64 -8.35 2.30 0.36
CA LEU A 64 -7.41 3.42 0.46
C LEU A 64 -8.01 4.57 1.29
N ARG A 65 -7.15 5.52 1.67
CA ARG A 65 -7.49 6.78 2.34
C ARG A 65 -6.66 7.88 1.72
N GLU A 66 -7.11 9.13 1.78
CA GLU A 66 -6.39 10.29 1.22
C GLU A 66 -4.92 10.34 1.67
N ASN A 67 -4.66 10.15 2.97
CA ASN A 67 -3.30 10.15 3.52
C ASN A 67 -2.40 9.01 3.01
N ASP A 68 -2.96 8.00 2.34
CA ASP A 68 -2.17 6.96 1.70
C ASP A 68 -1.50 7.48 0.44
N LYS A 69 -2.08 8.49 -0.25
CA LYS A 69 -1.48 9.09 -1.45
C LYS A 69 -0.10 9.62 -1.15
N GLU A 70 0.07 10.36 -0.05
CA GLU A 70 1.37 10.88 0.39
C GLU A 70 2.39 9.76 0.63
N ILE A 71 1.97 8.67 1.28
CA ILE A 71 2.85 7.54 1.58
C ILE A 71 3.29 6.85 0.28
N VAL A 72 2.35 6.59 -0.63
CA VAL A 72 2.68 5.92 -1.90
C VAL A 72 3.50 6.83 -2.81
N SER A 73 3.21 8.13 -2.85
CA SER A 73 4.01 9.12 -3.59
C SER A 73 5.46 9.14 -3.11
N MET A 74 5.68 9.16 -1.79
CA MET A 74 7.01 9.07 -1.20
C MET A 74 7.70 7.76 -1.57
N MET A 75 6.98 6.62 -1.57
CA MET A 75 7.55 5.33 -1.99
C MET A 75 7.97 5.32 -3.46
N ILE A 76 7.18 5.94 -4.35
CA ILE A 76 7.53 6.08 -5.78
C ILE A 76 8.79 6.94 -5.92
N GLN A 77 8.85 8.09 -5.24
CA GLN A 77 10.03 8.97 -5.26
C GLN A 77 11.29 8.25 -4.77
N GLU A 78 11.23 7.57 -3.60
CA GLU A 78 12.38 6.82 -3.08
C GLU A 78 12.85 5.71 -4.03
N MET A 79 11.91 5.04 -4.72
CA MET A 79 12.26 4.04 -5.74
C MET A 79 12.93 4.64 -6.97
N SER A 80 12.50 5.83 -7.39
CA SER A 80 13.07 6.54 -8.54
C SER A 80 14.44 7.14 -8.22
N GLU A 81 14.62 7.71 -7.02
CA GLU A 81 15.90 8.25 -6.55
C GLU A 81 16.91 7.14 -6.25
N GLY A 82 16.48 6.02 -5.65
CA GLY A 82 17.33 4.86 -5.38
C GLY A 82 17.86 4.16 -6.64
N LYS A 83 17.21 4.36 -7.80
CA LYS A 83 17.74 3.90 -9.10
C LYS A 83 18.88 4.78 -9.64
N ASN A 84 19.01 6.03 -9.19
CA ASN A 84 20.04 6.98 -9.64
C ASN A 84 21.32 6.94 -8.77
N ALA A 85 21.39 6.05 -7.77
CA ALA A 85 22.51 5.92 -6.84
C ALA A 85 23.48 4.76 -7.16
N LYS A 86 23.47 4.23 -8.40
CA LYS A 86 24.41 3.19 -8.85
C LYS A 86 25.01 3.50 -10.21
#